data_AF-A0A6B2CEJ3-F1
#
_entry.id   AF-A0A6B2CEJ3-F1
#
_cell.length_a   1.000
_cell.length_b   1.000
_cell.length_c   1.000
_cell.angle_alpha   90.00
_cell.angle_beta   90.00
_cell.angle_gamma   90.00
#
_symmetry.space_group_name_H-M   'P 1'
#
loop_
_entity.id
_entity.type
_entity.pdbx_description
1 polymer ?
#
loop_
_entity_poly.entity_id
_entity_poly.type
_entity_poly.pdbx_seq_one_letter_code
_entity_poly.pdbx_strand_id
1 'polypeptide(L)' 'MGRTTPSLKYYVNMYLERWRSLLPLVDPGIREIVGELLEEVDYSASLLSYKGVVDPLEPLVFHLLLKIAELRKKYEYGRA' A
#
# COMPACT_ATOMS: atom_id res chain seq x y z
N MET A 1 -0.80 -27.68 19.69
CA MET A 1 -1.61 -26.69 18.95
C MET A 1 -0.76 -26.18 17.80
N GLY A 2 -1.18 -26.43 16.55
CA GLY A 2 -0.40 -26.04 15.37
C GLY A 2 -0.28 -24.53 15.28
N ARG A 3 0.93 -24.01 15.02
CA ARG A 3 1.13 -22.60 14.72
C ARG A 3 0.39 -22.29 13.42
N THR A 4 -0.66 -21.49 13.49
CA THR A 4 -1.30 -20.92 12.30
C THR A 4 -0.33 -19.92 11.68
N THR A 5 0.13 -20.19 10.46
CA THR A 5 0.90 -19.22 9.68
C THR A 5 0.04 -17.98 9.47
N PRO A 6 0.49 -16.78 9.85
CA PRO A 6 -0.27 -15.56 9.63
C PRO A 6 -0.50 -15.32 8.12
N SER A 7 -1.64 -14.73 7.78
CA SER A 7 -1.98 -14.44 6.38
C SER A 7 -1.12 -13.31 5.81
N LEU A 8 -1.00 -13.24 4.48
CA LEU A 8 -0.36 -12.11 3.79
C LEU A 8 -0.95 -10.76 4.27
N LYS A 9 -2.27 -10.69 4.39
CA LYS A 9 -3.00 -9.52 4.88
C LYS A 9 -2.58 -9.11 6.29
N TYR A 10 -2.31 -10.06 7.18
CA TYR A 10 -1.80 -9.77 8.51
C TYR A 10 -0.45 -9.03 8.44
N TYR A 11 0.50 -9.56 7.68
CA TYR A 11 1.81 -8.94 7.53
C TYR A 11 1.77 -7.58 6.84
N VAL A 12 0.96 -7.43 5.79
CA VAL A 12 0.74 -6.13 5.13
C VAL A 12 0.19 -5.12 6.13
N ASN A 13 -0.82 -5.48 6.93
CA ASN A 13 -1.39 -4.60 7.95
C ASN A 13 -0.35 -4.18 9.00
N MET A 14 0.55 -5.09 9.41
CA MET A 14 1.65 -4.73 10.32
C MET A 14 2.56 -3.65 9.74
N TYR A 15 2.88 -3.70 8.44
CA TYR A 15 3.65 -2.65 7.79
C TYR A 15 2.87 -1.34 7.72
N LEU A 16 1.58 -1.38 7.37
CA LEU A 16 0.74 -0.19 7.30
C LEU A 16 0.61 0.49 8.67
N GLU A 17 0.44 -0.25 9.75
CA GLU A 17 0.42 0.29 11.11
C GLU A 17 1.74 0.98 11.48
N ARG A 18 2.87 0.34 11.15
CA ARG A 18 4.20 0.93 11.34
C ARG A 18 4.40 2.19 10.52
N TRP A 19 3.88 2.26 9.30
CA TRP A 19 4.00 3.46 8.47
C TRP A 19 3.07 4.57 8.92
N ARG A 20 1.85 4.23 9.37
CA ARG A 20 0.91 5.17 9.99
C ARG A 20 1.50 5.83 11.24
N SER A 21 2.25 5.09 12.04
CA SER A 21 2.89 5.67 13.24
C SER A 21 4.00 6.69 12.91
N LEU A 22 4.51 6.71 11.67
CA LEU A 22 5.49 7.70 11.19
C LEU A 22 4.82 8.97 10.65
N LEU A 23 3.53 8.94 10.30
CA LEU A 23 2.79 10.08 9.75
C LEU A 23 2.86 11.37 10.59
N PRO A 24 2.87 11.31 11.95
CA PRO A 24 3.05 12.50 12.78
C PRO A 24 4.40 13.20 12.59
N LEU A 25 5.43 12.47 12.11
CA LEU A 25 6.78 12.99 11.88
C LEU A 25 6.93 13.69 10.53
N VAL A 26 5.92 13.59 9.67
CA VAL A 26 5.90 14.15 8.32
C VAL A 26 5.15 15.48 8.33
N ASP A 27 5.53 16.37 7.41
CA ASP A 27 4.85 17.64 7.17
C ASP A 27 3.33 17.45 6.99
N PRO A 28 2.49 18.33 7.57
CA PRO A 28 1.03 18.19 7.52
C PRO A 28 0.46 18.04 6.09
N GLY A 29 1.00 18.79 5.12
CA GLY A 29 0.52 18.70 3.72
C GLY A 29 0.89 17.38 3.03
N ILE A 30 1.98 16.74 3.44
CA ILE A 30 2.38 15.43 2.92
C ILE A 30 1.65 14.31 3.68
N ARG A 31 1.37 14.52 4.97
CA ARG A 31 0.70 13.56 5.85
C ARG A 31 -0.64 13.08 5.29
N GLU A 32 -1.47 14.01 4.82
CA GLU A 32 -2.78 13.70 4.25
C GLU A 32 -2.64 12.81 3.01
N ILE A 33 -1.78 13.21 2.07
CA ILE A 33 -1.50 12.46 0.84
C ILE A 33 -0.99 11.05 1.15
N VAL A 34 -0.02 10.92 2.07
CA VAL A 34 0.50 9.60 2.45
C VAL A 34 -0.57 8.78 3.17
N GLY A 35 -1.40 9.38 4.01
CA GLY A 35 -2.51 8.73 4.69
C GLY A 35 -3.47 8.05 3.71
N GLU A 36 -3.91 8.80 2.69
CA GLU A 36 -4.78 8.29 1.61
C GLU A 36 -4.13 7.11 0.88
N LEU A 37 -2.85 7.22 0.51
CA LEU A 37 -2.11 6.13 -0.15
C LEU A 37 -2.11 4.85 0.70
N LEU A 38 -1.94 4.95 2.02
CA LEU A 38 -1.91 3.79 2.89
C LEU A 38 -3.27 3.08 3.04
N GLU A 39 -4.39 3.79 2.82
CA GLU A 39 -5.74 3.20 2.90
C GLU A 39 -6.08 2.34 1.68
N GLU A 40 -5.50 2.65 0.53
CA GLU A 40 -5.80 1.99 -0.76
C GLU A 40 -5.01 0.69 -0.99
N VAL A 41 -4.12 0.32 -0.07
CA VAL A 41 -3.25 -0.87 -0.18
C VAL A 41 -4.04 -2.19 -0.15
N ASP A 42 -5.23 -2.22 0.46
CA ASP A 42 -6.03 -3.47 0.56
C ASP A 42 -6.41 -4.05 -0.81
N TYR A 43 -6.62 -3.19 -1.81
CA TYR A 43 -6.84 -3.62 -3.19
C TYR A 43 -5.64 -4.40 -3.73
N SER A 44 -4.42 -3.87 -3.53
CA SER A 44 -3.18 -4.50 -4.00
C SER A 44 -2.90 -5.80 -3.25
N ALA A 45 -3.08 -5.82 -1.93
CA ALA A 45 -2.95 -7.02 -1.11
C ALA A 45 -3.92 -8.12 -1.54
N SER A 46 -5.18 -7.78 -1.82
CA SER A 46 -6.20 -8.71 -2.29
C SER A 46 -5.89 -9.27 -3.68
N LEU A 47 -5.48 -8.41 -4.62
CA LEU A 47 -5.13 -8.80 -5.98
C LEU A 47 -3.94 -9.76 -6.01
N LEU A 48 -2.89 -9.48 -5.24
CA LEU A 48 -1.69 -10.32 -5.20
C LEU A 48 -1.90 -11.61 -4.39
N SER A 49 -2.76 -11.58 -3.36
CA SER A 49 -3.18 -12.79 -2.64
C SER A 49 -3.82 -13.80 -3.60
N TYR A 50 -4.66 -13.35 -4.54
CA TYR A 50 -5.26 -14.22 -5.56
C TYR A 50 -4.23 -14.87 -6.49
N LYS A 51 -3.06 -14.26 -6.65
CA LYS A 51 -1.93 -14.80 -7.44
C LYS A 51 -0.99 -15.71 -6.64
N GLY A 52 -1.29 -15.97 -5.37
CA GLY A 52 -0.46 -16.82 -4.51
C GLY A 52 0.83 -16.14 -4.02
N VAL A 53 0.89 -14.81 -4.06
CA VAL A 53 2.00 -14.06 -3.47
C VAL A 53 2.00 -14.24 -1.95
N VAL A 54 3.18 -14.46 -1.38
CA VAL A 54 3.36 -14.68 0.06
C VAL A 54 4.26 -13.64 0.71
N ASP A 55 5.03 -12.88 -0.07
CA ASP A 55 5.87 -11.80 0.43
C ASP A 55 5.01 -10.55 0.69
N PRO A 56 4.95 -10.03 1.93
CA PRO A 56 4.18 -8.84 2.26
C PRO A 56 4.71 -7.53 1.65
N LEU A 57 5.96 -7.48 1.20
CA LEU A 57 6.51 -6.30 0.53
C LEU A 57 6.01 -6.17 -0.91
N GLU A 58 5.72 -7.29 -1.58
CA GLU A 58 5.25 -7.29 -2.97
C GLU A 58 3.95 -6.47 -3.14
N PRO A 59 2.88 -6.67 -2.34
CA PRO A 59 1.68 -5.82 -2.39
C PRO A 59 1.95 -4.33 -2.17
N LEU A 60 2.89 -3.99 -1.29
CA LEU A 60 3.23 -2.61 -0.97
C LEU A 60 3.96 -1.93 -2.13
N VAL A 61 4.95 -2.62 -2.72
CA VAL A 61 5.67 -2.13 -3.90
C VAL A 61 4.74 -2.03 -5.10
N PHE A 62 3.91 -3.05 -5.32
CA PHE A 62 2.93 -3.05 -6.40
C PHE A 62 1.93 -1.90 -6.25
N HIS A 63 1.46 -1.63 -5.04
CA HIS A 63 0.60 -0.48 -4.74
C HIS A 63 1.26 0.85 -5.15
N LEU A 64 2.53 1.06 -4.78
CA LEU A 64 3.27 2.27 -5.18
C LEU A 64 3.38 2.40 -6.70
N LEU A 65 3.65 1.31 -7.41
CA LEU A 65 3.71 1.29 -8.88
C LEU A 65 2.37 1.68 -9.51
N LEU A 66 1.25 1.18 -8.98
CA LEU A 66 -0.09 1.59 -9.43
C LEU A 66 -0.31 3.09 -9.25
N LYS A 67 0.05 3.64 -8.09
CA LYS A 67 -0.14 5.07 -7.80
C LYS A 67 0.72 5.96 -8.68
N ILE A 68 1.97 5.57 -8.94
CA ILE A 68 2.84 6.26 -9.92
C ILE A 68 2.21 6.24 -11.31
N ALA A 69 1.66 5.10 -11.75
CA ALA A 69 1.01 5.00 -13.05
C ALA A 69 -0.26 5.85 -13.15
N GLU A 70 -1.09 5.89 -12.10
CA GLU A 70 -2.26 6.77 -12.02
C GLU A 70 -1.89 8.24 -12.10
N LEU A 71 -0.87 8.67 -11.34
CA LEU A 71 -0.37 10.04 -11.36
C LEU A 71 0.17 10.43 -12.74
N ARG A 72 0.97 9.54 -13.35
CA ARG A 72 1.49 9.73 -14.69
C ARG A 72 0.36 9.89 -15.71
N LYS A 73 -0.66 9.02 -15.65
CA LYS A 73 -1.85 9.10 -16.51
C LYS A 73 -2.57 10.44 -16.31
N LYS A 74 -2.85 10.85 -15.08
CA LYS A 74 -3.52 12.14 -14.80
C LYS A 74 -2.73 13.33 -15.39
N TYR A 75 -1.40 13.30 -15.28
CA TYR A 75 -0.54 14.35 -15.83
C TYR A 75 -0.51 14.39 -17.35
N GLU A 76 -0.48 13.23 -18.01
CA GLU A 76 -0.49 13.13 -19.48
C GLU A 76 -1.85 13.54 -20.07
N TYR A 77 -2.96 13.13 -19.45
CA TYR A 77 -4.31 13.47 -19.91
C TYR A 77 -4.80 14.86 -19.49
N GLY A 78 -4.29 15.43 -18.40
CA GLY A 78 -4.59 16.81 -17.99
C GLY A 78 -3.86 17.88 -18.80
N ARG A 79 -3.01 17.47 -19.76
CA ARG A 79 -2.33 18.32 -20.73
C ARG A 79 -2.99 18.32 -22.12
N ALA A 80 -4.04 17.52 -22.31
CA ALA A 80 -4.79 17.40 -23.56
C ALA A 80 -5.99 18.36 -23.59
#